data_AF-A0A945U5G0-F1
#
_entry.id   AF-A0A945U5G0-F1
#
_cell.length_a   1.000
_cell.length_b   1.000
_cell.length_c   1.000
_cell.angle_alpha   90.00
_cell.angle_beta   90.00
_cell.angle_gamma   90.00
#
_symmetry.space_group_name_H-M   'P 1'
#
loop_
_entity.id
_entity.type
_entity.pdbx_description
1 polymer ?
#
loop_
_entity_poly.entity_id
_entity_poly.type
_entity_poly.pdbx_seq_one_letter_code
_entity_poly.pdbx_strand_id
1 'polypeptide(L)'
;MSNYKEYKGLSLPNIHKEVLKDWNDKNIFQECIKRSKGKPTFTFYEGPPSANGMPGIHHVIARTIKDLFCRYKTLQGYQVNRKAGWDTHGLPVELGVEKTLGITKEDIGSTISVEDYNKACRTDVMKFKGEWEKLTNEMGYWVDMDKPYVTYDNKYIESVWWLLSELHKKELLYKGFTIQPYSPKAGTGLSTHELSQPGCYKDVKDTSAVAMFKIVDDEKSNFIFDGEQDISFIAWTTTPWTLPSNTALAVGKKITYVKVKTFNTYTSESITIVMAKDLLHKYFTDGILLEDYKEGDKQLPYEIVEEYKGEQLNGVNYHQLLPYAQPEDGDAFRVILGDFVTTEDGTGIVHLAPSFGADDNLVAKQNGIGSLTLVDGQGRFKEEVTDLAGQYVKDEFYTESDEKPKYPADVQIVINL
;
A
#
# COMPACT_ATOMS: atom_id res chain seq x y z
N MET A 1 69.01 19.32 -5.78
CA MET A 1 67.62 19.73 -5.49
C MET A 1 66.81 18.46 -5.33
N SER A 2 65.96 18.37 -4.31
CA SER A 2 65.11 17.18 -4.10
C SER A 2 64.15 17.04 -5.28
N ASN A 3 64.18 15.90 -5.99
CA ASN A 3 63.31 15.61 -7.13
C ASN A 3 61.89 15.19 -6.71
N TYR A 4 61.61 15.14 -5.42
CA TYR A 4 60.35 14.66 -4.84
C TYR A 4 59.65 15.76 -4.05
N LYS A 5 58.32 15.78 -4.10
CA LYS A 5 57.50 16.73 -3.33
C LYS A 5 57.55 16.34 -1.85
N GLU A 6 58.15 17.19 -1.02
CA GLU A 6 58.25 17.00 0.43
C GLU A 6 57.07 17.67 1.14
N TYR A 7 56.43 16.95 2.05
CA TYR A 7 55.29 17.43 2.84
C TYR A 7 55.69 17.55 4.30
N LYS A 8 55.39 18.70 4.94
CA LYS A 8 55.70 18.96 6.35
C LYS A 8 54.84 18.17 7.35
N GLY A 9 53.72 17.59 6.88
CA GLY A 9 52.80 16.78 7.67
C GLY A 9 51.69 16.18 6.80
N LEU A 10 51.04 15.10 7.27
CA LEU A 10 49.94 14.45 6.56
C LEU A 10 48.62 15.20 6.78
N SER A 11 48.10 15.82 5.73
CA SER A 11 46.75 16.40 5.72
C SER A 11 45.97 15.90 4.51
N LEU A 12 45.19 14.83 4.72
CA LEU A 12 44.36 14.25 3.66
C LEU A 12 43.35 15.25 3.06
N PRO A 13 42.68 16.13 3.85
CA PRO A 13 41.78 17.13 3.27
C PRO A 13 42.49 18.13 2.35
N ASN A 14 43.69 18.58 2.71
CA ASN A 14 44.44 19.53 1.89
C ASN A 14 45.01 18.85 0.63
N ILE A 15 45.54 17.62 0.77
CA ILE A 15 45.98 16.82 -0.37
C ILE A 15 44.82 16.58 -1.34
N HIS A 16 43.65 16.22 -0.84
CA HIS A 16 42.45 16.03 -1.64
C HIS A 16 42.07 17.32 -2.39
N LYS A 17 42.03 18.48 -1.72
CA LYS A 17 41.73 19.77 -2.35
C LYS A 17 42.75 20.14 -3.44
N GLU A 18 44.04 19.92 -3.20
CA GLU A 18 45.10 20.16 -4.19
C GLU A 18 44.91 19.27 -5.44
N VAL A 19 44.67 17.96 -5.24
CA VAL A 19 44.49 17.00 -6.33
C VAL A 19 43.20 17.28 -7.12
N LEU A 20 42.10 17.56 -6.42
CA LEU A 20 40.82 17.89 -7.05
C LEU A 20 40.94 19.16 -7.90
N LYS A 21 41.61 20.20 -7.37
CA LYS A 21 41.91 21.42 -8.13
C LYS A 21 42.72 21.12 -9.39
N ASP A 22 43.77 20.31 -9.29
CA ASP A 22 44.58 19.91 -10.45
C ASP A 22 43.75 19.16 -11.50
N TRP A 23 42.88 18.24 -11.07
CA TRP A 23 41.99 17.51 -11.97
C TRP A 23 41.01 18.42 -12.70
N ASN A 24 40.44 19.40 -12.00
CA ASN A 24 39.49 20.35 -12.56
C ASN A 24 40.16 21.34 -13.52
N ASP A 25 41.27 21.96 -13.11
CA ASP A 25 42.01 22.92 -13.94
C ASP A 25 42.46 22.29 -15.28
N LYS A 26 42.84 21.00 -15.24
CA LYS A 26 43.30 20.25 -16.41
C LYS A 26 42.20 19.47 -17.13
N ASN A 27 40.95 19.55 -16.68
CA ASN A 27 39.82 18.80 -17.24
C ASN A 27 40.10 17.29 -17.39
N ILE A 28 40.73 16.68 -16.39
CA ILE A 28 41.26 15.31 -16.47
C ILE A 28 40.19 14.29 -16.83
N PHE A 29 38.97 14.43 -16.30
CA PHE A 29 37.86 13.54 -16.63
C PHE A 29 37.55 13.55 -18.14
N GLN A 30 37.40 14.74 -18.73
CA GLN A 30 37.09 14.89 -20.15
C GLN A 30 38.24 14.38 -21.03
N GLU A 31 39.50 14.64 -20.64
CA GLU A 31 40.67 14.09 -21.32
C GLU A 31 40.72 12.55 -21.24
N CYS A 32 40.28 11.96 -20.14
CA CYS A 32 40.17 10.52 -19.98
C CYS A 32 39.15 9.90 -20.97
N ILE A 33 37.98 10.54 -21.12
CA ILE A 33 36.96 10.14 -22.10
C ILE A 33 37.49 10.31 -23.54
N LYS A 34 38.12 11.46 -23.86
CA LYS A 34 38.70 11.69 -25.19
C LYS A 34 39.75 10.64 -25.58
N ARG A 35 40.65 10.28 -24.66
CA ARG A 35 41.71 9.27 -24.88
C ARG A 35 41.19 7.85 -25.05
N SER A 36 39.97 7.57 -24.58
CA SER A 36 39.33 6.26 -24.73
C SER A 36 38.43 6.16 -25.95
N LYS A 37 38.31 7.23 -26.76
CA LYS A 37 37.50 7.23 -27.99
C LYS A 37 37.90 6.09 -28.94
N GLY A 38 36.91 5.30 -29.35
CA GLY A 38 37.10 4.18 -30.29
C GLY A 38 37.53 2.87 -29.63
N LYS A 39 37.69 2.84 -28.30
CA LYS A 39 37.89 1.59 -27.54
C LYS A 39 36.55 0.89 -27.27
N PRO A 40 36.56 -0.39 -26.84
CA PRO A 40 35.34 -1.08 -26.44
C PRO A 40 34.57 -0.30 -25.36
N THR A 41 33.25 -0.18 -25.54
CA THR A 41 32.40 0.57 -24.60
C THR A 41 32.01 -0.27 -23.40
N PHE A 42 32.07 0.31 -22.21
CA PHE A 42 31.36 -0.19 -21.04
C PHE A 42 30.26 0.82 -20.68
N THR A 43 29.00 0.41 -20.88
CA THR A 43 27.84 1.27 -20.65
C THR A 43 27.55 1.35 -19.16
N PHE A 44 27.48 2.57 -18.64
CA PHE A 44 27.11 2.86 -17.27
C PHE A 44 25.82 3.69 -17.26
N TYR A 45 24.85 3.28 -16.44
CA TYR A 45 23.63 4.03 -16.19
C TYR A 45 23.66 4.58 -14.77
N GLU A 46 23.54 5.90 -14.66
CA GLU A 46 23.34 6.56 -13.39
C GLU A 46 21.84 6.60 -13.10
N GLY A 47 21.42 5.98 -11.99
CA GLY A 47 20.07 6.13 -11.46
C GLY A 47 19.86 7.60 -11.06
N PRO A 48 18.85 8.29 -11.62
CA PRO A 48 18.69 9.73 -11.42
C PRO A 48 18.17 10.01 -10.02
N PRO A 49 18.86 10.80 -9.17
CA PRO A 49 18.27 11.30 -7.94
C PRO A 49 17.22 12.38 -8.22
N SER A 50 16.32 12.61 -7.27
CA SER A 50 15.50 13.82 -7.21
C SER A 50 16.28 14.96 -6.54
N ALA A 51 16.30 16.14 -7.17
CA ALA A 51 17.02 17.33 -6.67
C ALA A 51 16.15 18.26 -5.80
N ASN A 52 15.01 17.76 -5.31
CA ASN A 52 14.13 18.45 -4.35
C ASN A 52 14.59 18.29 -2.88
N GLY A 53 15.67 17.54 -2.61
CA GLY A 53 16.23 17.36 -1.27
C GLY A 53 17.76 17.43 -1.21
N MET A 54 18.29 17.63 0.01
CA MET A 54 19.73 17.62 0.29
C MET A 54 20.34 16.22 0.08
N PRO A 55 21.56 16.12 -0.47
CA PRO A 55 22.21 14.82 -0.58
C PRO A 55 22.65 14.28 0.80
N GLY A 56 22.26 13.06 1.14
CA GLY A 56 22.73 12.34 2.33
C GLY A 56 23.91 11.38 2.10
N ILE A 57 24.40 10.78 3.19
CA ILE A 57 25.54 9.84 3.19
C ILE A 57 25.32 8.62 2.28
N HIS A 58 24.09 8.15 2.14
CA HIS A 58 23.75 7.03 1.25
C HIS A 58 24.08 7.34 -0.22
N HIS A 59 23.96 8.61 -0.65
CA HIS A 59 24.38 9.02 -1.99
C HIS A 59 25.90 8.96 -2.16
N VAL A 60 26.67 9.33 -1.14
CA VAL A 60 28.14 9.24 -1.15
C VAL A 60 28.57 7.79 -1.31
N ILE A 61 27.97 6.88 -0.56
CA ILE A 61 28.27 5.44 -0.64
C ILE A 61 27.96 4.91 -2.05
N ALA A 62 26.74 5.15 -2.55
CA ALA A 62 26.32 4.67 -3.87
C ALA A 62 27.24 5.21 -4.98
N ARG A 63 27.55 6.50 -4.98
CA ARG A 63 28.41 7.13 -5.99
C ARG A 63 29.87 6.68 -5.90
N THR A 64 30.38 6.41 -4.70
CA THR A 64 31.73 5.85 -4.52
C THR A 64 31.88 4.51 -5.21
N ILE A 65 30.90 3.61 -5.03
CA ILE A 65 30.91 2.28 -5.67
C ILE A 65 30.83 2.43 -7.19
N LYS A 66 29.93 3.27 -7.69
CA LYS A 66 29.76 3.51 -9.13
C LYS A 66 31.03 4.07 -9.77
N ASP A 67 31.65 5.07 -9.15
CA ASP A 67 32.88 5.68 -9.67
C ASP A 67 34.04 4.70 -9.67
N LEU A 68 34.18 3.88 -8.61
CA LEU A 68 35.23 2.86 -8.50
C LEU A 68 35.22 1.93 -9.71
N PHE A 69 34.07 1.36 -10.05
CA PHE A 69 33.96 0.45 -11.20
C PHE A 69 34.16 1.18 -12.53
N CYS A 70 33.63 2.40 -12.67
CA CYS A 70 33.84 3.18 -13.90
C CYS A 70 35.32 3.49 -14.12
N ARG A 71 36.05 3.89 -13.07
CA ARG A 71 37.52 4.11 -13.13
C ARG A 71 38.26 2.81 -13.44
N TYR A 72 37.93 1.72 -12.76
CA TYR A 72 38.52 0.41 -13.00
C TYR A 72 38.36 -0.04 -14.46
N LYS A 73 37.16 0.07 -15.04
CA LYS A 73 36.92 -0.25 -16.46
C LYS A 73 37.67 0.67 -17.41
N THR A 74 37.79 1.95 -17.06
CA THR A 74 38.61 2.89 -17.85
C THR A 74 40.09 2.49 -17.86
N LEU A 75 40.64 2.06 -16.73
CA LEU A 75 42.01 1.56 -16.61
C LEU A 75 42.22 0.23 -17.36
N GLN A 76 41.18 -0.60 -17.46
CA GLN A 76 41.17 -1.82 -18.28
C GLN A 76 41.09 -1.54 -19.79
N GLY A 77 41.03 -0.26 -20.19
CA GLY A 77 41.03 0.15 -21.59
C GLY A 77 39.64 0.32 -22.21
N TYR A 78 38.56 0.35 -21.44
CA TYR A 78 37.22 0.62 -21.97
C TYR A 78 36.95 2.13 -22.10
N GLN A 79 36.11 2.49 -23.05
CA GLN A 79 35.44 3.78 -23.07
C GLN A 79 34.22 3.72 -22.15
N VAL A 80 34.23 4.54 -21.09
CA VAL A 80 33.14 4.59 -20.10
C VAL A 80 32.51 5.96 -20.13
N ASN A 81 31.46 6.15 -20.94
CA ASN A 81 30.71 7.41 -20.95
C ASN A 81 29.81 7.47 -19.70
N ARG A 82 29.87 8.57 -18.96
CA ARG A 82 29.18 8.72 -17.66
C ARG A 82 28.37 9.99 -17.70
N LYS A 83 27.05 9.86 -17.64
CA LYS A 83 26.10 10.98 -17.74
C LYS A 83 25.22 10.97 -16.51
N ALA A 84 25.11 12.12 -15.84
CA ALA A 84 24.18 12.27 -14.73
C ALA A 84 22.74 12.37 -15.24
N GLY A 85 21.79 12.26 -14.33
CA GLY A 85 20.40 12.57 -14.61
C GLY A 85 19.65 13.05 -13.38
N TRP A 86 18.47 13.60 -13.60
CA TRP A 86 17.58 14.12 -12.57
C TRP A 86 16.18 13.60 -12.76
N ASP A 87 15.61 13.05 -11.69
CA ASP A 87 14.20 12.65 -11.67
C ASP A 87 13.35 13.76 -11.08
N THR A 88 12.41 14.26 -11.89
CA THR A 88 11.75 15.55 -11.69
C THR A 88 10.21 15.50 -11.75
N HIS A 89 9.62 14.30 -11.75
CA HIS A 89 8.16 14.15 -11.73
C HIS A 89 7.72 13.29 -10.54
N GLY A 90 6.41 13.21 -10.30
CA GLY A 90 5.79 12.28 -9.36
C GLY A 90 5.52 12.86 -7.97
N LEU A 91 4.85 12.03 -7.15
CA LEU A 91 4.30 12.42 -5.85
C LEU A 91 5.31 13.07 -4.88
N PRO A 92 6.58 12.63 -4.76
CA PRO A 92 7.52 13.26 -3.84
C PRO A 92 7.74 14.75 -4.11
N VAL A 93 7.65 15.17 -5.37
CA VAL A 93 7.76 16.58 -5.78
C VAL A 93 6.46 17.31 -5.47
N GLU A 94 5.34 16.74 -5.93
CA GLU A 94 3.99 17.30 -5.78
C GLU A 94 3.66 17.58 -4.30
N LEU A 95 3.89 16.60 -3.43
CA LEU A 95 3.66 16.74 -1.98
C LEU A 95 4.56 17.79 -1.32
N GLY A 96 5.80 17.94 -1.80
CA GLY A 96 6.74 18.96 -1.31
C GLY A 96 6.26 20.38 -1.65
N VAL A 97 5.72 20.56 -2.84
CA VAL A 97 5.13 21.84 -3.29
C VAL A 97 3.82 22.13 -2.59
N GLU A 98 2.92 21.14 -2.47
CA GLU A 98 1.66 21.27 -1.73
C GLU A 98 1.91 21.78 -0.31
N LYS A 99 2.85 21.15 0.40
CA LYS A 99 3.25 21.56 1.75
C LYS A 99 3.83 22.99 1.79
N THR A 100 4.63 23.36 0.79
CA THR A 100 5.26 24.69 0.73
C THR A 100 4.24 25.79 0.46
N LEU A 101 3.25 25.51 -0.39
CA LEU A 101 2.16 26.42 -0.74
C LEU A 101 1.02 26.41 0.28
N GLY A 102 0.98 25.42 1.19
CA GLY A 102 -0.10 25.25 2.15
C GLY A 102 -1.42 24.85 1.49
N ILE A 103 -1.35 24.11 0.38
CA ILE A 103 -2.51 23.66 -0.40
C ILE A 103 -2.67 22.14 -0.34
N THR A 104 -3.83 21.68 -0.78
CA THR A 104 -4.15 20.27 -1.02
C THR A 104 -4.40 20.02 -2.51
N LYS A 105 -4.58 18.76 -2.92
CA LYS A 105 -4.92 18.46 -4.32
C LYS A 105 -6.23 19.09 -4.80
N GLU A 106 -7.19 19.33 -3.92
CA GLU A 106 -8.49 19.95 -4.26
C GLU A 106 -8.35 21.42 -4.66
N ASP A 107 -7.29 22.07 -4.18
CA ASP A 107 -6.96 23.45 -4.52
C ASP A 107 -6.40 23.57 -5.95
N ILE A 108 -5.94 22.47 -6.56
CA ILE A 108 -5.39 22.45 -7.90
C ILE A 108 -6.52 22.50 -8.94
N GLY A 109 -6.54 23.57 -9.73
CA GLY A 109 -7.60 23.90 -10.68
C GLY A 109 -8.68 24.82 -10.10
N SER A 110 -8.68 25.07 -8.78
CA SER A 110 -9.62 25.97 -8.10
C SER A 110 -8.90 27.20 -7.53
N THR A 111 -8.11 27.03 -6.48
CA THR A 111 -7.33 28.08 -5.80
C THR A 111 -6.03 28.41 -6.55
N ILE A 112 -5.39 27.41 -7.16
CA ILE A 112 -4.20 27.57 -8.02
C ILE A 112 -4.47 26.91 -9.38
N SER A 113 -4.02 27.53 -10.48
CA SER A 113 -4.13 26.89 -11.79
C SER A 113 -3.21 25.67 -11.91
N VAL A 114 -3.59 24.68 -12.73
CA VAL A 114 -2.71 23.52 -13.04
C VAL A 114 -1.38 23.98 -13.62
N GLU A 115 -1.39 25.04 -14.43
CA GLU A 115 -0.18 25.60 -15.03
C GLU A 115 0.77 26.18 -13.97
N ASP A 116 0.25 26.97 -13.04
CA ASP A 116 1.07 27.61 -12.00
C ASP A 116 1.55 26.59 -10.97
N TYR A 117 0.75 25.57 -10.66
CA TYR A 117 1.18 24.44 -9.85
C TYR A 117 2.34 23.68 -10.50
N ASN A 118 2.24 23.37 -11.80
CA ASN A 118 3.31 22.70 -12.54
C ASN A 118 4.58 23.56 -12.63
N LYS A 119 4.46 24.89 -12.75
CA LYS A 119 5.61 25.82 -12.68
C LYS A 119 6.28 25.80 -11.31
N ALA A 120 5.50 25.74 -10.23
CA ALA A 120 6.03 25.62 -8.88
C ALA A 120 6.79 24.30 -8.70
N CYS A 121 6.23 23.18 -9.16
CA CYS A 121 6.90 21.87 -9.19
C CYS A 121 8.22 21.92 -9.96
N ARG A 122 8.21 22.50 -11.16
CA ARG A 122 9.41 22.63 -11.99
C ARG A 122 10.51 23.48 -11.33
N THR A 123 10.14 24.44 -10.50
CA THR A 123 11.08 25.27 -9.74
C THR A 123 11.68 24.50 -8.56
N ASP A 124 10.84 23.79 -7.80
CA ASP A 124 11.27 23.07 -6.60
C ASP A 124 12.21 21.89 -6.91
N VAL A 125 11.98 21.16 -8.01
CA VAL A 125 12.82 20.00 -8.38
C VAL A 125 14.28 20.33 -8.67
N MET A 126 14.61 21.60 -8.91
CA MET A 126 15.99 22.05 -9.13
C MET A 126 16.58 22.81 -7.95
N LYS A 127 15.82 22.94 -6.85
CA LYS A 127 16.18 23.77 -5.69
C LYS A 127 17.52 23.41 -5.06
N PHE A 128 17.85 22.12 -4.95
CA PHE A 128 19.10 21.67 -4.33
C PHE A 128 20.16 21.23 -5.35
N LYS A 129 19.95 21.48 -6.64
CA LYS A 129 20.88 21.08 -7.71
C LYS A 129 22.33 21.52 -7.43
N GLY A 130 22.52 22.76 -6.98
CA GLY A 130 23.86 23.29 -6.67
C GLY A 130 24.59 22.55 -5.54
N GLU A 131 23.87 22.15 -4.48
CA GLU A 131 24.45 21.37 -3.38
C GLU A 131 24.85 19.96 -3.84
N TRP A 132 24.07 19.36 -4.74
CA TRP A 132 24.43 18.10 -5.35
C TRP A 132 25.64 18.20 -6.28
N GLU A 133 25.74 19.25 -7.11
CA GLU A 133 26.90 19.49 -7.96
C GLU A 133 28.17 19.69 -7.12
N LYS A 134 28.06 20.48 -6.05
CA LYS A 134 29.13 20.70 -5.08
C LYS A 134 29.59 19.37 -4.46
N LEU A 135 28.68 18.56 -3.92
CA LEU A 135 29.03 17.26 -3.35
C LEU A 135 29.68 16.34 -4.39
N THR A 136 29.13 16.29 -5.61
CA THR A 136 29.67 15.47 -6.73
C THR A 136 31.13 15.80 -6.99
N ASN A 137 31.44 17.10 -7.07
CA ASN A 137 32.79 17.58 -7.28
C ASN A 137 33.68 17.31 -6.06
N GLU A 138 33.23 17.65 -4.85
CA GLU A 138 33.99 17.44 -3.60
C GLU A 138 34.33 15.97 -3.36
N MET A 139 33.46 15.02 -3.72
CA MET A 139 33.81 13.60 -3.58
C MET A 139 34.69 13.07 -4.73
N GLY A 140 34.98 13.88 -5.74
CA GLY A 140 35.76 13.50 -6.91
C GLY A 140 35.02 12.52 -7.84
N TYR A 141 33.68 12.51 -7.83
CA TYR A 141 32.90 11.61 -8.66
C TYR A 141 32.88 12.11 -10.11
N TRP A 142 33.56 11.38 -11.00
CA TRP A 142 33.66 11.75 -12.42
C TRP A 142 32.40 11.35 -13.18
N VAL A 143 31.51 12.32 -13.41
CA VAL A 143 30.28 12.19 -14.18
C VAL A 143 29.97 13.50 -14.91
N ASP A 144 29.39 13.44 -16.11
CA ASP A 144 28.96 14.63 -16.84
C ASP A 144 27.71 15.25 -16.18
N MET A 145 27.93 16.37 -15.49
CA MET A 145 26.90 17.21 -14.86
C MET A 145 26.52 18.42 -15.74
N ASP A 146 27.26 18.69 -16.82
CA ASP A 146 27.00 19.83 -17.72
C ASP A 146 25.81 19.54 -18.63
N LYS A 147 25.67 18.28 -19.05
CA LYS A 147 24.59 17.82 -19.91
C LYS A 147 23.86 16.64 -19.27
N PRO A 148 23.24 16.78 -18.08
CA PRO A 148 22.47 15.70 -17.49
C PRO A 148 21.22 15.42 -18.33
N TYR A 149 20.66 14.22 -18.25
CA TYR A 149 19.29 14.00 -18.73
C TYR A 149 18.30 14.43 -17.64
N VAL A 150 17.17 15.02 -18.01
CA VAL A 150 16.15 15.48 -17.06
C VAL A 150 14.79 14.92 -17.49
N THR A 151 14.03 14.33 -16.56
CA THR A 151 12.80 13.62 -16.93
C THR A 151 11.68 14.55 -17.42
N TYR A 152 11.70 15.83 -17.05
CA TYR A 152 10.79 16.85 -17.59
C TYR A 152 11.15 17.39 -18.99
N ASP A 153 12.28 16.98 -19.58
CA ASP A 153 12.68 17.47 -20.90
C ASP A 153 11.80 16.84 -21.98
N ASN A 154 11.30 17.64 -22.93
CA ASN A 154 10.36 17.16 -23.95
C ASN A 154 10.89 15.96 -24.75
N LYS A 155 12.20 15.89 -25.04
CA LYS A 155 12.81 14.74 -25.74
C LYS A 155 12.77 13.45 -24.90
N TYR A 156 12.89 13.58 -23.57
CA TYR A 156 12.76 12.46 -22.65
C TYR A 156 11.31 11.99 -22.62
N ILE A 157 10.35 12.91 -22.44
CA ILE A 157 8.92 12.62 -22.45
C ILE A 157 8.48 11.96 -23.76
N GLU A 158 8.93 12.47 -24.90
CA GLU A 158 8.64 11.89 -26.23
C GLU A 158 9.14 10.45 -26.34
N SER A 159 10.32 10.15 -25.77
CA SER A 159 10.85 8.78 -25.71
C SER A 159 9.97 7.87 -24.86
N VAL A 160 9.44 8.37 -23.73
CA VAL A 160 8.47 7.63 -22.89
C VAL A 160 7.15 7.40 -23.63
N TRP A 161 6.64 8.40 -24.35
CA TRP A 161 5.43 8.24 -25.18
C TRP A 161 5.63 7.20 -26.29
N TRP A 162 6.80 7.18 -26.91
CA TRP A 162 7.14 6.13 -27.87
C TRP A 162 7.13 4.74 -27.22
N LEU A 163 7.72 4.58 -26.04
CA LEU A 163 7.70 3.31 -25.30
C LEU A 163 6.26 2.85 -24.97
N LEU A 164 5.41 3.77 -24.49
CA LEU A 164 4.00 3.49 -24.21
C LEU A 164 3.25 3.08 -25.49
N SER A 165 3.53 3.75 -26.62
CA SER A 165 2.98 3.39 -27.93
C SER A 165 3.40 1.97 -28.35
N GLU A 166 4.66 1.60 -28.14
CA GLU A 166 5.13 0.24 -28.44
C GLU A 166 4.49 -0.83 -27.54
N LEU A 167 4.29 -0.53 -26.25
CA LEU A 167 3.56 -1.43 -25.34
C LEU A 167 2.11 -1.59 -25.78
N HIS A 168 1.45 -0.49 -26.14
CA HIS A 168 0.08 -0.52 -26.65
C HIS A 168 -0.06 -1.32 -27.95
N LYS A 169 0.85 -1.12 -28.93
CA LYS A 169 0.86 -1.92 -30.19
C LYS A 169 1.04 -3.41 -29.96
N LYS A 170 1.71 -3.79 -28.88
CA LYS A 170 1.92 -5.18 -28.46
C LYS A 170 0.82 -5.73 -27.55
N GLU A 171 -0.26 -4.97 -27.35
CA GLU A 171 -1.38 -5.32 -26.46
C GLU A 171 -0.94 -5.55 -25.00
N LEU A 172 0.16 -4.92 -24.58
CA LEU A 172 0.69 -4.98 -23.22
C LEU A 172 0.20 -3.83 -22.32
N LEU A 173 -0.59 -2.90 -22.87
CA LEU A 173 -1.19 -1.77 -22.15
C LEU A 173 -2.72 -1.84 -22.28
N TYR A 174 -3.42 -2.06 -21.16
CA TYR A 174 -4.87 -2.22 -21.11
C TYR A 174 -5.49 -1.41 -19.96
N LYS A 175 -6.79 -1.09 -20.08
CA LYS A 175 -7.58 -0.48 -19.01
C LYS A 175 -8.30 -1.58 -18.23
N GLY A 176 -8.14 -1.60 -16.92
CA GLY A 176 -8.81 -2.55 -16.02
C GLY A 176 -9.23 -1.90 -14.72
N PHE A 177 -10.14 -2.56 -14.00
CA PHE A 177 -10.49 -2.23 -12.62
C PHE A 177 -9.82 -3.23 -11.69
N THR A 178 -8.94 -2.73 -10.83
CA THR A 178 -8.17 -3.52 -9.87
C THR A 178 -8.19 -2.83 -8.52
N ILE A 179 -8.23 -3.61 -7.45
CA ILE A 179 -8.02 -3.09 -6.10
C ILE A 179 -6.53 -2.77 -5.96
N GLN A 180 -6.23 -1.53 -5.62
CA GLN A 180 -4.88 -1.01 -5.47
C GLN A 180 -4.76 -0.34 -4.11
N PRO A 181 -3.56 -0.32 -3.51
CA PRO A 181 -3.27 0.60 -2.43
C PRO A 181 -3.63 2.02 -2.86
N TYR A 182 -4.34 2.75 -2.01
CA TYR A 182 -4.86 4.07 -2.34
C TYR A 182 -4.60 5.02 -1.19
N SER A 183 -4.15 6.24 -1.50
CA SER A 183 -4.01 7.30 -0.50
C SER A 183 -5.18 8.26 -0.62
N PRO A 184 -6.12 8.28 0.35
CA PRO A 184 -7.23 9.21 0.32
C PRO A 184 -6.78 10.67 0.33
N LYS A 185 -5.71 10.97 1.08
CA LYS A 185 -5.16 12.32 1.16
C LYS A 185 -4.50 12.77 -0.14
N ALA A 186 -3.87 11.87 -0.87
CA ALA A 186 -3.27 12.16 -2.17
C ALA A 186 -4.22 11.88 -3.36
N GLY A 187 -5.45 11.42 -3.12
CA GLY A 187 -6.45 11.18 -4.15
C GLY A 187 -5.99 10.23 -5.28
N THR A 188 -5.08 9.30 -4.99
CA THR A 188 -4.47 8.44 -6.04
C THR A 188 -4.03 7.10 -5.51
N GLY A 189 -3.99 6.12 -6.41
CA GLY A 189 -3.36 4.82 -6.17
C GLY A 189 -1.85 4.97 -5.93
N LEU A 190 -1.30 4.08 -5.10
CA LEU A 190 0.11 3.97 -4.79
C LEU A 190 0.67 2.65 -5.35
N SER A 191 1.92 2.69 -5.77
CA SER A 191 2.67 1.51 -6.19
C SER A 191 3.19 0.71 -4.99
N THR A 192 3.51 -0.56 -5.23
CA THR A 192 4.18 -1.42 -4.22
C THR A 192 5.54 -0.86 -3.79
N HIS A 193 6.26 -0.18 -4.68
CA HIS A 193 7.53 0.47 -4.33
C HIS A 193 7.32 1.62 -3.35
N GLU A 194 6.29 2.44 -3.54
CA GLU A 194 5.93 3.53 -2.61
C GLU A 194 5.53 2.99 -1.25
N LEU A 195 4.77 1.89 -1.19
CA LEU A 195 4.45 1.21 0.08
C LEU A 195 5.67 0.61 0.78
N SER A 196 6.72 0.26 0.02
CA SER A 196 7.93 -0.36 0.55
C SER A 196 8.97 0.67 1.04
N GLN A 197 8.66 1.97 0.96
CA GLN A 197 9.59 2.99 1.44
C GLN A 197 9.73 2.94 2.98
N PRO A 198 10.91 3.24 3.53
CA PRO A 198 11.11 3.27 4.97
C PRO A 198 10.11 4.19 5.67
N GLY A 199 9.41 3.64 6.68
CA GLY A 199 8.40 4.37 7.45
C GLY A 199 6.98 4.36 6.87
N CYS A 200 6.74 3.67 5.74
CA CYS A 200 5.38 3.45 5.23
C CYS A 200 4.61 2.42 6.04
N TYR A 201 5.25 1.33 6.47
CA TYR A 201 4.69 0.41 7.46
C TYR A 201 4.95 0.91 8.87
N LYS A 202 3.90 0.92 9.68
CA LYS A 202 3.92 1.36 11.08
C LYS A 202 3.02 0.45 11.90
N ASP A 203 3.41 0.22 13.14
CA ASP A 203 2.53 -0.42 14.11
C ASP A 203 1.42 0.58 14.47
N VAL A 204 0.18 0.16 14.22
CA VAL A 204 -1.03 0.93 14.54
C VAL A 204 -1.94 0.08 15.43
N LYS A 205 -2.86 0.75 16.14
CA LYS A 205 -3.91 0.07 16.89
C LYS A 205 -5.18 0.10 16.08
N ASP A 206 -5.70 -1.06 15.75
CA ASP A 206 -6.98 -1.22 15.06
C ASP A 206 -8.03 -1.84 15.97
N THR A 207 -9.29 -1.47 15.73
CA THR A 207 -10.45 -2.13 16.33
C THR A 207 -10.66 -3.45 15.62
N SER A 208 -10.64 -4.57 16.36
CA SER A 208 -11.08 -5.86 15.83
C SER A 208 -12.54 -6.13 16.16
N ALA A 209 -13.26 -6.77 15.25
CA ALA A 209 -14.63 -7.19 15.44
C ALA A 209 -14.83 -8.64 15.02
N VAL A 210 -15.79 -9.32 15.66
CA VAL A 210 -16.35 -10.59 15.19
C VAL A 210 -17.83 -10.36 14.93
N ALA A 211 -18.20 -10.31 13.65
CA ALA A 211 -19.57 -10.06 13.23
C ALA A 211 -20.34 -11.37 13.05
N MET A 212 -21.61 -11.37 13.46
CA MET A 212 -22.54 -12.50 13.32
C MET A 212 -23.43 -12.31 12.09
N PHE A 213 -23.25 -13.16 11.09
CA PHE A 213 -24.03 -13.16 9.84
C PHE A 213 -25.12 -14.22 9.92
N LYS A 214 -26.35 -13.80 10.19
CA LYS A 214 -27.51 -14.70 10.34
C LYS A 214 -27.77 -15.47 9.03
N ILE A 215 -27.83 -16.79 9.12
CA ILE A 215 -28.08 -17.67 7.99
C ILE A 215 -29.54 -17.55 7.57
N VAL A 216 -29.80 -17.51 6.26
CA VAL A 216 -31.16 -17.58 5.71
C VAL A 216 -31.62 -19.03 5.77
N ASP A 217 -32.79 -19.29 6.33
CA ASP A 217 -33.40 -20.63 6.33
C ASP A 217 -34.06 -20.93 4.97
N ASP A 218 -33.31 -21.62 4.10
CA ASP A 218 -33.74 -22.02 2.76
C ASP A 218 -33.29 -23.46 2.39
N GLU A 219 -33.63 -23.89 1.17
CA GLU A 219 -33.28 -25.22 0.67
C GLU A 219 -31.78 -25.55 0.73
N LYS A 220 -30.92 -24.53 0.63
CA LYS A 220 -29.46 -24.71 0.66
C LYS A 220 -28.91 -24.78 2.07
N SER A 221 -29.60 -24.22 3.07
CA SER A 221 -29.16 -24.20 4.46
C SER A 221 -29.87 -25.21 5.36
N ASN A 222 -30.93 -25.87 4.90
CA ASN A 222 -31.74 -26.81 5.69
C ASN A 222 -30.92 -27.82 6.51
N PHE A 223 -29.80 -28.30 5.95
CA PHE A 223 -28.91 -29.25 6.62
C PHE A 223 -28.20 -28.66 7.86
N ILE A 224 -28.10 -27.34 7.97
CA ILE A 224 -27.47 -26.64 9.10
C ILE A 224 -28.46 -26.48 10.25
N PHE A 225 -29.73 -26.20 9.94
CA PHE A 225 -30.76 -25.88 10.93
C PHE A 225 -31.20 -27.11 11.73
N ASP A 226 -31.49 -28.25 11.10
CA ASP A 226 -31.93 -29.50 11.79
C ASP A 226 -33.00 -29.26 12.90
N GLY A 227 -33.93 -28.32 12.66
CA GLY A 227 -34.98 -27.94 13.61
C GLY A 227 -34.62 -26.83 14.61
N GLU A 228 -33.38 -26.32 14.59
CA GLU A 228 -32.97 -25.08 15.27
C GLU A 228 -33.35 -23.84 14.45
N GLN A 229 -33.26 -22.66 15.10
CA GLN A 229 -33.47 -21.35 14.47
C GLN A 229 -32.31 -20.43 14.85
N ASP A 230 -32.17 -19.30 14.15
CA ASP A 230 -31.22 -18.23 14.49
C ASP A 230 -29.73 -18.63 14.52
N ILE A 231 -29.31 -19.47 13.56
CA ILE A 231 -27.91 -19.83 13.38
C ILE A 231 -27.18 -18.72 12.60
N SER A 232 -25.95 -18.38 13.01
CA SER A 232 -25.12 -17.38 12.34
C SER A 232 -23.74 -17.90 11.97
N PHE A 233 -23.19 -17.48 10.83
CA PHE A 233 -21.74 -17.55 10.62
C PHE A 233 -21.05 -16.44 11.41
N ILE A 234 -19.86 -16.69 11.96
CA ILE A 234 -19.05 -15.62 12.54
C ILE A 234 -17.81 -15.34 11.70
N ALA A 235 -17.58 -14.08 11.35
CA ALA A 235 -16.38 -13.65 10.63
C ALA A 235 -15.65 -12.57 11.42
N TRP A 236 -14.33 -12.71 11.51
CA TRP A 236 -13.46 -11.74 12.16
C TRP A 236 -12.89 -10.73 11.15
N THR A 237 -12.75 -9.49 11.58
CA THR A 237 -12.09 -8.42 10.80
C THR A 237 -11.35 -7.45 11.71
N THR A 238 -10.27 -6.86 11.18
CA THR A 238 -9.56 -5.71 11.77
C THR A 238 -9.98 -4.39 11.12
N THR A 239 -10.90 -4.42 10.16
CA THR A 239 -11.37 -3.25 9.43
C THR A 239 -12.91 -3.16 9.43
N PRO A 240 -13.54 -2.93 10.60
CA PRO A 240 -15.01 -2.84 10.70
C PRO A 240 -15.66 -1.89 9.68
N TRP A 241 -14.99 -0.80 9.29
CA TRP A 241 -15.44 0.14 8.25
C TRP A 241 -15.75 -0.49 6.90
N THR A 242 -15.24 -1.70 6.61
CA THR A 242 -15.53 -2.43 5.37
C THR A 242 -16.81 -3.28 5.45
N LEU A 243 -17.34 -3.54 6.65
CA LEU A 243 -18.55 -4.36 6.87
C LEU A 243 -19.81 -3.83 6.15
N PRO A 244 -20.08 -2.50 6.08
CA PRO A 244 -21.18 -1.96 5.28
C PRO A 244 -21.13 -2.39 3.81
N SER A 245 -19.93 -2.65 3.28
CA SER A 245 -19.68 -3.06 1.89
C SER A 245 -19.49 -4.57 1.73
N ASN A 246 -19.86 -5.37 2.73
CA ASN A 246 -19.82 -6.82 2.62
C ASN A 246 -20.81 -7.33 1.56
N THR A 247 -20.38 -8.27 0.71
CA THR A 247 -21.27 -8.92 -0.28
C THR A 247 -21.14 -10.44 -0.34
N ALA A 248 -20.18 -11.05 0.36
CA ALA A 248 -20.09 -12.51 0.50
C ALA A 248 -19.31 -12.91 1.77
N LEU A 249 -19.33 -14.20 2.11
CA LEU A 249 -18.43 -14.81 3.08
C LEU A 249 -17.55 -15.84 2.35
N ALA A 250 -16.27 -15.97 2.70
CA ALA A 250 -15.40 -17.01 2.19
C ALA A 250 -15.13 -18.09 3.24
N VAL A 251 -15.16 -19.35 2.79
CA VAL A 251 -14.74 -20.53 3.56
C VAL A 251 -13.72 -21.35 2.78
N GLY A 252 -12.79 -21.99 3.49
CA GLY A 252 -11.80 -22.87 2.88
C GLY A 252 -12.40 -24.24 2.58
N LYS A 253 -12.33 -24.68 1.32
CA LYS A 253 -12.99 -25.92 0.83
C LYS A 253 -12.76 -27.15 1.72
N LYS A 254 -11.54 -27.35 2.20
CA LYS A 254 -11.11 -28.54 2.96
C LYS A 254 -11.15 -28.37 4.48
N ILE A 255 -11.33 -27.13 4.96
CA ILE A 255 -11.38 -26.80 6.38
C ILE A 255 -12.62 -27.45 7.00
N THR A 256 -12.48 -27.93 8.23
CA THR A 256 -13.60 -28.43 9.03
C THR A 256 -14.19 -27.28 9.84
N TYR A 257 -15.48 -27.07 9.68
CA TYR A 257 -16.30 -26.10 10.41
C TYR A 257 -17.20 -26.82 11.40
N VAL A 258 -17.60 -26.14 12.46
CA VAL A 258 -18.44 -26.67 13.54
C VAL A 258 -19.63 -25.75 13.81
N LYS A 259 -20.80 -26.35 14.03
CA LYS A 259 -21.96 -25.70 14.63
C LYS A 259 -21.82 -25.77 16.15
N VAL A 260 -21.85 -24.62 16.81
CA VAL A 260 -21.57 -24.49 18.24
C VAL A 260 -22.69 -23.73 18.93
N LYS A 261 -23.23 -24.30 20.00
CA LYS A 261 -24.10 -23.60 20.95
C LYS A 261 -23.25 -22.95 22.04
N THR A 262 -23.49 -21.68 22.30
CA THR A 262 -22.76 -20.87 23.28
C THR A 262 -23.62 -19.67 23.71
N PHE A 263 -23.05 -18.74 24.46
CA PHE A 263 -23.66 -17.47 24.82
C PHE A 263 -22.95 -16.29 24.13
N ASN A 264 -23.71 -15.23 23.83
CA ASN A 264 -23.16 -13.96 23.37
C ASN A 264 -22.45 -13.24 24.52
N THR A 265 -21.21 -12.79 24.32
CA THR A 265 -20.39 -12.14 25.37
C THR A 265 -20.96 -10.81 25.88
N TYR A 266 -21.80 -10.15 25.09
CA TYR A 266 -22.32 -8.82 25.40
C TYR A 266 -23.75 -8.87 25.93
N THR A 267 -24.60 -9.74 25.37
CA THR A 267 -26.01 -9.86 25.78
C THR A 267 -26.27 -11.03 26.73
N SER A 268 -25.32 -11.97 26.88
CA SER A 268 -25.48 -13.23 27.62
C SER A 268 -26.61 -14.13 27.11
N GLU A 269 -27.15 -13.85 25.92
CA GLU A 269 -28.18 -14.66 25.29
C GLU A 269 -27.58 -15.92 24.65
N SER A 270 -28.33 -17.02 24.67
CA SER A 270 -27.94 -18.25 23.98
C SER A 270 -27.93 -18.03 22.47
N ILE A 271 -26.84 -18.42 21.82
CA ILE A 271 -26.63 -18.28 20.38
C ILE A 271 -26.07 -19.58 19.79
N THR A 272 -26.38 -19.83 18.51
CA THR A 272 -25.79 -20.91 17.72
C THR A 272 -24.96 -20.31 16.59
N ILE A 273 -23.67 -20.66 16.53
CA ILE A 273 -22.73 -20.10 15.57
C ILE A 273 -22.01 -21.18 14.75
N VAL A 274 -21.52 -20.80 13.58
CA VAL A 274 -20.65 -21.64 12.74
C VAL A 274 -19.28 -20.98 12.58
N MET A 275 -18.22 -21.74 12.89
CA MET A 275 -16.82 -21.29 12.76
C MET A 275 -15.88 -22.48 12.47
N ALA A 276 -14.61 -22.21 12.16
CA ALA A 276 -13.64 -23.27 11.94
C ALA A 276 -13.27 -23.97 13.26
N LYS A 277 -13.24 -25.30 13.23
CA LYS A 277 -12.99 -26.16 14.40
C LYS A 277 -11.65 -25.85 15.07
N ASP A 278 -10.61 -25.67 14.26
CA ASP A 278 -9.24 -25.44 14.73
C ASP A 278 -9.10 -24.12 15.51
N LEU A 279 -10.05 -23.18 15.36
CA LEU A 279 -10.01 -21.86 16.00
C LEU A 279 -10.91 -21.75 17.24
N LEU A 280 -11.62 -22.81 17.64
CA LEU A 280 -12.48 -22.82 18.83
C LEU A 280 -11.75 -22.37 20.09
N HIS A 281 -10.53 -22.89 20.30
CA HIS A 281 -9.71 -22.62 21.49
C HIS A 281 -9.33 -21.14 21.67
N LYS A 282 -9.52 -20.29 20.65
CA LYS A 282 -9.29 -18.85 20.76
C LYS A 282 -10.47 -18.10 21.38
N TYR A 283 -11.66 -18.67 21.30
CA TYR A 283 -12.91 -18.05 21.74
C TYR A 283 -13.51 -18.73 22.96
N PHE A 284 -13.24 -20.03 23.14
CA PHE A 284 -13.87 -20.85 24.16
C PHE A 284 -12.83 -21.63 24.97
N THR A 285 -13.22 -21.96 26.21
CA THR A 285 -12.43 -22.78 27.12
C THR A 285 -13.12 -24.13 27.30
N ASP A 286 -12.36 -25.22 27.19
CA ASP A 286 -12.87 -26.57 27.40
C ASP A 286 -13.30 -26.82 28.85
N GLY A 287 -14.32 -27.67 29.02
CA GLY A 287 -14.68 -28.25 30.33
C GLY A 287 -15.69 -27.44 31.16
N ILE A 288 -16.31 -26.41 30.58
CA ILE A 288 -17.42 -25.67 31.20
C ILE A 288 -18.73 -26.13 30.56
N LEU A 289 -19.70 -26.55 31.37
CA LEU A 289 -21.03 -26.91 30.89
C LEU A 289 -21.86 -25.65 30.61
N LEU A 290 -22.73 -25.70 29.61
CA LEU A 290 -23.63 -24.58 29.27
C LEU A 290 -24.49 -24.15 30.48
N GLU A 291 -24.89 -25.10 31.32
CA GLU A 291 -25.71 -24.88 32.52
C GLU A 291 -24.98 -24.09 33.63
N ASP A 292 -23.64 -24.07 33.60
CA ASP A 292 -22.81 -23.43 34.61
C ASP A 292 -22.49 -21.96 34.29
N TYR A 293 -22.90 -21.47 33.11
CA TYR A 293 -22.67 -20.09 32.69
C TYR A 293 -23.39 -19.07 33.56
N LYS A 294 -22.69 -18.00 33.95
CA LYS A 294 -23.30 -16.83 34.57
C LYS A 294 -23.02 -15.59 33.73
N GLU A 295 -24.03 -14.73 33.64
CA GLU A 295 -23.92 -13.43 32.99
C GLU A 295 -22.68 -12.67 33.52
N GLY A 296 -21.81 -12.25 32.59
CA GLY A 296 -20.56 -11.56 32.88
C GLY A 296 -19.33 -12.47 33.04
N ASP A 297 -19.48 -13.79 32.98
CA ASP A 297 -18.33 -14.70 32.97
C ASP A 297 -17.48 -14.51 31.70
N LYS A 298 -16.16 -14.40 31.89
CA LYS A 298 -15.21 -14.19 30.79
C LYS A 298 -14.96 -15.44 29.94
N GLN A 299 -15.20 -16.61 30.50
CA GLN A 299 -15.01 -17.89 29.83
C GLN A 299 -16.36 -18.41 29.39
N LEU A 300 -16.55 -18.54 28.08
CA LEU A 300 -17.79 -19.01 27.51
C LEU A 300 -17.77 -20.55 27.43
N PRO A 301 -18.77 -21.25 27.99
CA PRO A 301 -18.98 -22.65 27.68
C PRO A 301 -19.47 -22.81 26.26
N TYR A 302 -19.20 -23.98 25.68
CA TYR A 302 -19.62 -24.26 24.33
C TYR A 302 -19.94 -25.75 24.15
N GLU A 303 -20.87 -26.05 23.25
CA GLU A 303 -21.21 -27.40 22.85
C GLU A 303 -21.11 -27.52 21.32
N ILE A 304 -20.29 -28.43 20.82
CA ILE A 304 -20.24 -28.75 19.39
C ILE A 304 -21.42 -29.66 19.07
N VAL A 305 -22.31 -29.16 18.22
CA VAL A 305 -23.51 -29.89 17.78
C VAL A 305 -23.23 -30.71 16.53
N GLU A 306 -22.48 -30.16 15.58
CA GLU A 306 -22.26 -30.79 14.27
C GLU A 306 -20.98 -30.29 13.58
N GLU A 307 -20.45 -31.06 12.62
CA GLU A 307 -19.28 -30.70 11.82
C GLU A 307 -19.58 -30.70 10.32
N TYR A 308 -18.99 -29.76 9.59
CA TYR A 308 -19.12 -29.62 8.14
C TYR A 308 -17.75 -29.44 7.48
N LYS A 309 -17.62 -29.89 6.24
CA LYS A 309 -16.55 -29.41 5.35
C LYS A 309 -16.96 -28.09 4.72
N GLY A 310 -15.99 -27.19 4.49
CA GLY A 310 -16.26 -25.90 3.83
C GLY A 310 -16.97 -26.04 2.49
N GLU A 311 -16.71 -27.13 1.74
CA GLU A 311 -17.45 -27.46 0.51
C GLU A 311 -18.97 -27.59 0.71
N GLN A 312 -19.43 -28.08 1.87
CA GLN A 312 -20.86 -28.20 2.18
C GLN A 312 -21.51 -26.84 2.45
N LEU A 313 -20.75 -25.87 2.96
CA LEU A 313 -21.24 -24.53 3.27
C LEU A 313 -21.32 -23.63 2.03
N ASN A 314 -20.71 -24.03 0.91
CA ASN A 314 -20.68 -23.24 -0.32
C ASN A 314 -22.09 -23.00 -0.87
N GLY A 315 -22.41 -21.73 -1.12
CA GLY A 315 -23.70 -21.31 -1.67
C GLY A 315 -24.80 -21.09 -0.64
N VAL A 316 -24.55 -21.32 0.65
CA VAL A 316 -25.49 -20.99 1.74
C VAL A 316 -25.69 -19.47 1.79
N ASN A 317 -26.95 -19.04 1.83
CA ASN A 317 -27.30 -17.63 1.88
C ASN A 317 -27.31 -17.12 3.33
N TYR A 318 -27.00 -15.84 3.52
CA TYR A 318 -27.09 -15.16 4.81
C TYR A 318 -27.76 -13.79 4.64
N HIS A 319 -28.32 -13.25 5.72
CA HIS A 319 -28.91 -11.92 5.72
C HIS A 319 -27.80 -10.86 5.70
N GLN A 320 -27.97 -9.82 4.87
CA GLN A 320 -27.04 -8.69 4.86
C GLN A 320 -26.89 -8.12 6.27
N LEU A 321 -25.63 -7.97 6.71
CA LEU A 321 -25.30 -7.54 8.06
C LEU A 321 -25.74 -6.10 8.34
N LEU A 322 -25.42 -5.18 7.43
CA LEU A 322 -25.73 -3.75 7.54
C LEU A 322 -26.46 -3.30 6.26
N PRO A 323 -27.80 -3.22 6.27
CA PRO A 323 -28.61 -3.07 5.06
C PRO A 323 -28.72 -1.63 4.55
N TYR A 324 -27.58 -0.98 4.29
CA TYR A 324 -27.52 0.39 3.75
C TYR A 324 -27.79 0.46 2.25
N ALA A 325 -27.22 -0.47 1.48
CA ALA A 325 -27.34 -0.52 0.02
C ALA A 325 -27.21 -1.96 -0.50
N GLN A 326 -27.62 -2.16 -1.74
CA GLN A 326 -27.54 -3.45 -2.45
C GLN A 326 -26.62 -3.28 -3.67
N PRO A 327 -25.81 -4.30 -4.04
CA PRO A 327 -24.99 -4.22 -5.23
C PRO A 327 -25.86 -4.10 -6.49
N GLU A 328 -25.42 -3.29 -7.45
CA GLU A 328 -26.14 -3.06 -8.71
C GLU A 328 -25.90 -4.17 -9.74
N ASP A 329 -24.82 -4.94 -9.56
CA ASP A 329 -24.39 -6.02 -10.42
C ASP A 329 -24.13 -7.31 -9.63
N GLY A 330 -24.37 -8.47 -10.26
CA GLY A 330 -24.05 -9.78 -9.67
C GLY A 330 -24.96 -10.24 -8.52
N ASP A 331 -24.67 -11.43 -8.00
CA ASP A 331 -25.31 -12.00 -6.81
C ASP A 331 -24.67 -11.44 -5.53
N ALA A 332 -25.30 -11.62 -4.37
CA ALA A 332 -24.73 -11.21 -3.08
C ALA A 332 -25.21 -12.08 -1.92
N PHE A 333 -24.59 -11.86 -0.76
CA PHE A 333 -24.95 -12.41 0.55
C PHE A 333 -25.03 -13.94 0.60
N ARG A 334 -24.00 -14.58 0.01
CA ARG A 334 -23.81 -16.02 0.11
C ARG A 334 -22.38 -16.38 0.49
N VAL A 335 -22.23 -17.58 1.02
CA VAL A 335 -20.93 -18.21 1.27
C VAL A 335 -20.34 -18.69 -0.06
N ILE A 336 -19.05 -18.44 -0.29
CA ILE A 336 -18.29 -18.92 -1.43
C ILE A 336 -16.98 -19.57 -0.98
N LEU A 337 -16.36 -20.37 -1.86
CA LEU A 337 -15.06 -20.99 -1.57
C LEU A 337 -13.91 -20.02 -1.81
N GLY A 338 -13.00 -19.89 -0.85
CA GLY A 338 -11.77 -19.11 -0.95
C GLY A 338 -10.55 -19.91 -0.52
N ASP A 339 -9.58 -20.07 -1.42
CA ASP A 339 -8.35 -20.84 -1.14
C ASP A 339 -7.36 -20.10 -0.22
N PHE A 340 -7.56 -18.79 -0.03
CA PHE A 340 -6.76 -17.95 0.89
C PHE A 340 -7.20 -18.04 2.36
N VAL A 341 -8.32 -18.71 2.64
CA VAL A 341 -8.82 -18.85 4.01
C VAL A 341 -7.91 -19.81 4.79
N THR A 342 -7.42 -19.37 5.96
CA THR A 342 -6.57 -20.17 6.85
C THR A 342 -7.23 -20.40 8.21
N THR A 343 -6.65 -21.28 9.01
CA THR A 343 -7.02 -21.50 10.42
C THR A 343 -5.95 -20.98 11.38
N GLU A 344 -5.09 -20.06 10.91
CA GLU A 344 -4.04 -19.46 11.74
C GLU A 344 -4.60 -18.40 12.68
N ASP A 345 -5.56 -17.57 12.23
CA ASP A 345 -6.19 -16.46 12.96
C ASP A 345 -7.67 -16.23 12.59
N GLY A 346 -8.35 -15.39 13.38
CA GLY A 346 -9.77 -15.08 13.21
C GLY A 346 -10.69 -16.25 13.55
N THR A 347 -11.75 -16.44 12.77
CA THR A 347 -12.78 -17.49 12.96
C THR A 347 -12.72 -18.60 11.89
N GLY A 348 -11.87 -18.44 10.87
CA GLY A 348 -11.79 -19.31 9.70
C GLY A 348 -12.93 -19.09 8.69
N ILE A 349 -13.74 -18.04 8.87
CA ILE A 349 -14.67 -17.51 7.89
C ILE A 349 -14.27 -16.04 7.66
N VAL A 350 -14.11 -15.64 6.40
CA VAL A 350 -13.66 -14.30 6.04
C VAL A 350 -14.83 -13.53 5.45
N HIS A 351 -15.14 -12.34 5.96
CA HIS A 351 -16.10 -11.47 5.29
C HIS A 351 -15.44 -10.87 4.05
N LEU A 352 -16.18 -10.79 2.94
CA LEU A 352 -15.66 -10.25 1.69
C LEU A 352 -16.29 -8.90 1.39
N ALA A 353 -15.45 -7.91 1.16
CA ALA A 353 -15.81 -6.60 0.62
C ALA A 353 -15.00 -6.37 -0.67
N PRO A 354 -15.52 -6.81 -1.85
CA PRO A 354 -14.78 -6.84 -3.11
C PRO A 354 -14.23 -5.50 -3.59
N SER A 355 -14.70 -4.39 -3.04
CA SER A 355 -14.21 -3.03 -3.33
C SER A 355 -12.91 -2.68 -2.60
N PHE A 356 -12.54 -3.44 -1.57
CA PHE A 356 -11.46 -3.09 -0.64
C PHE A 356 -10.41 -4.19 -0.44
N GLY A 357 -10.69 -5.43 -0.84
CA GLY A 357 -9.74 -6.54 -0.85
C GLY A 357 -9.42 -7.05 -2.25
N ALA A 358 -8.14 -7.27 -2.57
CA ALA A 358 -7.73 -7.80 -3.87
C ALA A 358 -8.16 -9.28 -4.04
N ASP A 359 -7.95 -10.09 -3.00
CA ASP A 359 -8.38 -11.49 -2.97
C ASP A 359 -9.92 -11.59 -2.96
N ASP A 360 -10.59 -10.72 -2.19
CA ASP A 360 -12.05 -10.56 -2.20
C ASP A 360 -12.57 -10.28 -3.61
N ASN A 361 -11.97 -9.32 -4.31
CA ASN A 361 -12.38 -8.94 -5.66
C ASN A 361 -12.22 -10.09 -6.65
N LEU A 362 -11.10 -10.81 -6.55
CA LEU A 362 -10.80 -11.94 -7.42
C LEU A 362 -11.81 -13.07 -7.22
N VAL A 363 -12.00 -13.51 -5.97
CA VAL A 363 -12.91 -14.62 -5.66
C VAL A 363 -14.37 -14.24 -5.90
N ALA A 364 -14.76 -13.00 -5.62
CA ALA A 364 -16.09 -12.48 -5.90
C ALA A 364 -16.39 -12.51 -7.39
N LYS A 365 -15.50 -11.97 -8.23
CA LYS A 365 -15.65 -11.99 -9.70
C LYS A 365 -15.77 -13.41 -10.26
N GLN A 366 -14.95 -14.35 -9.77
CA GLN A 366 -15.01 -15.76 -10.20
C GLN A 366 -16.35 -16.42 -9.88
N ASN A 367 -17.02 -15.95 -8.82
CA ASN A 367 -18.31 -16.46 -8.38
C ASN A 367 -19.47 -15.54 -8.77
N GLY A 368 -19.28 -14.54 -9.64
CA GLY A 368 -20.35 -13.61 -10.06
C GLY A 368 -20.96 -12.80 -8.91
N ILE A 369 -20.20 -12.53 -7.84
CA ILE A 369 -20.62 -11.71 -6.71
C ILE A 369 -20.42 -10.24 -7.01
N GLY A 370 -21.44 -9.44 -6.72
CA GLY A 370 -21.45 -7.99 -6.84
C GLY A 370 -20.51 -7.27 -5.89
N SER A 371 -20.17 -6.03 -6.24
CA SER A 371 -19.36 -5.16 -5.38
C SER A 371 -20.19 -4.00 -4.82
N LEU A 372 -19.94 -3.66 -3.56
CA LEU A 372 -20.47 -2.47 -2.91
C LEU A 372 -19.31 -1.56 -2.56
N THR A 373 -19.29 -0.33 -3.08
CA THR A 373 -18.27 0.66 -2.73
C THR A 373 -18.95 1.82 -2.01
N LEU A 374 -19.05 1.73 -0.68
CA LEU A 374 -19.74 2.74 0.14
C LEU A 374 -18.81 3.80 0.75
N VAL A 375 -17.57 3.88 0.23
CA VAL A 375 -16.56 4.87 0.61
C VAL A 375 -16.14 5.62 -0.64
N ASP A 376 -15.97 6.93 -0.53
CA ASP A 376 -15.54 7.79 -1.63
C ASP A 376 -14.00 7.85 -1.78
N GLY A 377 -13.54 8.61 -2.78
CA GLY A 377 -12.11 8.80 -3.05
C GLY A 377 -11.35 9.59 -1.97
N GLN A 378 -12.02 10.14 -0.96
CA GLN A 378 -11.41 10.82 0.18
C GLN A 378 -11.39 9.95 1.44
N GLY A 379 -11.89 8.71 1.35
CA GLY A 379 -11.96 7.82 2.50
C GLY A 379 -13.11 8.19 3.44
N ARG A 380 -14.18 8.79 2.92
CA ARG A 380 -15.40 9.10 3.66
C ARG A 380 -16.53 8.17 3.25
N PHE A 381 -17.41 7.84 4.18
CA PHE A 381 -18.63 7.10 3.84
C PHE A 381 -19.55 7.95 2.95
N LYS A 382 -20.15 7.30 1.96
CA LYS A 382 -21.14 7.93 1.09
C LYS A 382 -22.50 8.08 1.80
N GLU A 383 -23.39 8.86 1.20
CA GLU A 383 -24.72 9.18 1.75
C GLU A 383 -25.61 7.96 2.01
N GLU A 384 -25.36 6.85 1.29
CA GLU A 384 -26.09 5.59 1.49
C GLU A 384 -25.86 5.00 2.88
N VAL A 385 -24.70 5.25 3.51
CA VAL A 385 -24.40 4.82 4.88
C VAL A 385 -24.93 5.87 5.86
N THR A 386 -26.25 5.94 5.99
CA THR A 386 -26.99 7.09 6.53
C THR A 386 -26.52 7.64 7.88
N ASP A 387 -26.05 6.78 8.78
CA ASP A 387 -25.57 7.13 10.13
C ASP A 387 -24.08 7.53 10.17
N LEU A 388 -23.30 7.17 9.14
CA LEU A 388 -21.87 7.48 9.02
C LEU A 388 -21.55 8.40 7.83
N ALA A 389 -22.56 8.83 7.07
CA ALA A 389 -22.41 9.64 5.86
C ALA A 389 -21.49 10.85 6.10
N GLY A 390 -20.50 11.01 5.22
CA GLY A 390 -19.50 12.07 5.27
C GLY A 390 -18.41 11.91 6.35
N GLN A 391 -18.53 10.95 7.28
CA GLN A 391 -17.48 10.65 8.25
C GLN A 391 -16.32 9.92 7.59
N TYR A 392 -15.09 10.16 8.06
CA TYR A 392 -13.94 9.39 7.60
C TYR A 392 -13.98 7.96 8.15
N VAL A 393 -13.50 7.00 7.35
CA VAL A 393 -13.36 5.60 7.78
C VAL A 393 -12.36 5.42 8.93
N LYS A 394 -11.46 6.40 9.11
CA LYS A 394 -10.42 6.44 10.15
C LYS A 394 -10.24 7.85 10.70
N ASP A 395 -10.07 7.97 12.02
CA ASP A 395 -10.02 9.24 12.73
C ASP A 395 -8.75 10.06 12.42
N GLU A 396 -7.71 9.39 11.95
CA GLU A 396 -6.43 9.98 11.56
C GLU A 396 -6.55 10.93 10.36
N PHE A 397 -7.65 10.87 9.61
CA PHE A 397 -7.90 11.77 8.49
C PHE A 397 -8.45 13.14 8.90
N TYR A 398 -9.00 13.26 10.12
CA TYR A 398 -9.45 14.55 10.65
C TYR A 398 -8.28 15.41 11.12
N THR A 399 -8.29 16.69 10.71
CA THR A 399 -7.35 17.73 11.13
C THR A 399 -7.77 18.38 12.47
N GLU A 400 -6.91 19.23 13.04
CA GLU A 400 -7.22 19.95 14.29
C GLU A 400 -8.38 20.94 14.17
N SER A 401 -8.70 21.39 12.95
CA SER A 401 -9.84 22.27 12.69
C SER A 401 -11.15 21.53 12.47
N ASP A 402 -11.10 20.20 12.30
CA ASP A 402 -12.29 19.41 12.01
C ASP A 402 -13.00 19.01 13.31
N GLU A 403 -14.32 19.06 13.32
CA GLU A 403 -15.12 18.49 14.40
C GLU A 403 -15.12 16.96 14.28
N LYS A 404 -14.44 16.28 15.21
CA LYS A 404 -14.35 14.82 15.23
C LYS A 404 -15.60 14.21 15.89
N PRO A 405 -16.10 13.07 15.38
CA PRO A 405 -17.18 12.34 16.04
C PRO A 405 -16.72 11.85 17.42
N LYS A 406 -17.69 11.61 18.32
CA LYS A 406 -17.41 11.15 19.69
C LYS A 406 -16.67 9.80 19.71
N TYR A 407 -17.02 8.91 18.78
CA TYR A 407 -16.41 7.60 18.63
C TYR A 407 -15.92 7.43 17.19
N PRO A 408 -14.80 6.73 16.96
CA PRO A 408 -14.35 6.40 15.61
C PRO A 408 -15.41 5.60 14.85
N ALA A 409 -15.45 5.71 13.52
CA ALA A 409 -16.42 4.99 12.69
C ALA A 409 -16.39 3.47 12.93
N ASP A 410 -15.20 2.87 13.04
CA ASP A 410 -15.06 1.44 13.37
C ASP A 410 -15.77 1.07 14.68
N VAL A 411 -15.68 1.93 15.70
CA VAL A 411 -16.32 1.69 17.01
C VAL A 411 -17.84 1.85 16.90
N GLN A 412 -18.32 2.85 16.16
CA GLN A 412 -19.74 3.05 15.91
C GLN A 412 -20.35 1.84 15.19
N ILE A 413 -19.65 1.30 14.19
CA ILE A 413 -20.06 0.08 13.47
C ILE A 413 -20.13 -1.09 14.44
N VAL A 414 -19.09 -1.33 15.24
CA VAL A 414 -19.05 -2.45 16.19
C VAL A 414 -20.15 -2.37 17.25
N ILE A 415 -20.55 -1.16 17.68
CA ILE A 415 -21.66 -0.97 18.61
C ILE A 415 -23.02 -1.29 17.96
N ASN A 416 -23.13 -1.14 16.63
CA ASN A 416 -24.36 -1.39 15.88
C ASN A 416 -24.57 -2.87 15.53
N LEU A 417 -23.50 -3.68 15.55
CA LEU A 417 -23.56 -5.13 15.40
C LEU A 417 -24.16 -5.78 16.65
#